data_AF-A0A7X9EDA8-F1
#
_entry.id   AF-A0A7X9EDA8-F1
#
_cell.length_a   1.000
_cell.length_b   1.000
_cell.length_c   1.000
_cell.angle_alpha   90.00
_cell.angle_beta   90.00
_cell.angle_gamma   90.00
#
_symmetry.space_group_name_H-M   'P 1'
#
loop_
_entity.id
_entity.type
_entity.pdbx_description
1 polymer ?
#
loop_
_entity_poly.entity_id
_entity_poly.type
_entity_poly.pdbx_seq_one_letter_code
_entity_poly.pdbx_strand_id
1 'polypeptide(L)'
;MNLVITVMTVGISNMSNFRDNITKLNNEDSRSNIAGCSTKLTKLFVVNNNGYTLIEAVIAAMLILIISVPFINFIASTLKARAIAQERLVAMSIAVETIEEISSVQGKAWNDIDELVSWVTGTNKSFINTGDSNTYYKNDGKYTIFILIDEEQPKKEDGAVVEGIFEVIVTVKYDTDREVSLLTVFREV
;
A
#
# COMPACT_ATOMS: atom_id res chain seq x y z
N MET A 1 -28.96 19.87 -18.33
CA MET A 1 -27.84 20.78 -18.66
C MET A 1 -27.07 21.04 -17.38
N ASN A 2 -25.77 20.73 -17.42
CA ASN A 2 -24.69 21.10 -16.50
C ASN A 2 -24.63 20.45 -15.11
N LEU A 3 -23.92 19.31 -15.13
CA LEU A 3 -23.03 18.74 -14.14
C LEU A 3 -22.03 19.77 -13.57
N VAL A 4 -21.89 19.81 -12.24
CA VAL A 4 -20.77 20.47 -11.54
C VAL A 4 -19.89 19.36 -10.97
N ILE A 5 -18.73 19.12 -11.58
CA ILE A 5 -17.65 18.30 -11.01
C ILE A 5 -16.66 19.26 -10.35
N THR A 6 -16.45 19.11 -9.04
CA THR A 6 -15.32 19.71 -8.35
C THR A 6 -14.08 18.85 -8.60
N VAL A 7 -13.23 19.27 -9.55
CA VAL A 7 -11.90 18.69 -9.75
C VAL A 7 -10.94 19.40 -8.79
N MET A 8 -10.61 18.76 -7.67
CA MET A 8 -9.51 19.22 -6.81
C MET A 8 -8.19 18.89 -7.53
N THR A 9 -7.70 19.88 -8.29
CA THR A 9 -6.40 19.81 -8.95
C THR A 9 -5.34 20.04 -7.88
N VAL A 10 -4.70 18.98 -7.38
CA VAL A 10 -3.43 19.14 -6.66
C VAL A 10 -2.37 19.40 -7.73
N GLY A 11 -2.20 20.68 -8.04
CA GLY A 11 -1.16 21.15 -8.93
C GLY A 11 0.19 20.63 -8.46
N ILE A 12 0.94 20.03 -9.39
CA ILE A 12 2.34 19.65 -9.21
C ILE A 12 3.17 20.94 -9.22
N SER A 13 3.04 21.75 -8.17
CA SER A 13 3.89 22.90 -7.90
C SER A 13 5.10 22.44 -7.09
N ASN A 14 5.86 21.47 -7.61
CA ASN A 14 7.21 21.17 -7.09
C ASN A 14 8.12 20.36 -8.04
N MET A 15 7.83 20.37 -9.35
CA MET A 15 8.65 19.63 -10.32
C MET A 15 9.93 20.36 -10.76
N SER A 16 10.16 21.61 -10.33
CA SER A 16 11.47 22.26 -10.41
C SER A 16 12.42 21.75 -9.31
N ASN A 17 11.91 21.61 -8.08
CA ASN A 17 12.71 21.17 -6.94
C ASN A 17 13.18 19.72 -7.04
N PHE A 18 12.43 18.85 -7.73
CA PHE A 18 12.84 17.47 -7.94
C PHE A 18 13.89 17.33 -9.05
N ARG A 19 13.74 18.09 -10.15
CA ARG A 19 14.73 18.09 -11.23
C ARG A 19 16.05 18.68 -10.75
N ASP A 20 16.02 19.80 -10.02
CA ASP A 20 17.21 20.43 -9.46
C ASP A 20 17.89 19.57 -8.38
N ASN A 21 17.14 18.75 -7.62
CA ASN A 21 17.73 17.78 -6.70
C ASN A 21 18.44 16.63 -7.42
N ILE A 22 17.91 16.17 -8.56
CA ILE A 22 18.56 15.10 -9.36
C ILE A 22 19.80 15.64 -10.09
N THR A 23 19.79 16.88 -10.58
CA THR A 23 21.01 17.49 -11.17
C THR A 23 22.07 17.84 -10.12
N LYS A 24 21.68 18.20 -8.88
CA LYS A 24 22.64 18.36 -7.77
C LYS A 24 23.25 17.05 -7.29
N LEU A 25 22.54 15.93 -7.41
CA LEU A 25 23.08 14.60 -7.09
C LEU A 25 24.10 14.09 -8.11
N ASN A 26 24.05 14.60 -9.35
CA ASN A 26 24.90 14.15 -10.46
C ASN A 26 26.09 15.07 -10.78
N ASN A 27 26.20 16.23 -10.14
CA ASN A 27 27.37 17.10 -10.25
C ASN A 27 28.06 17.30 -8.90
N GLU A 28 29.30 16.84 -8.85
CA GLU A 28 30.40 17.19 -7.93
C GLU A 28 30.37 16.67 -6.48
N ASP A 29 29.24 16.47 -5.80
CA ASP A 29 29.29 16.03 -4.39
C ASP A 29 29.20 14.50 -4.16
N SER A 30 28.65 13.73 -5.11
CA SER A 30 28.50 12.28 -4.96
C SER A 30 29.73 11.47 -5.37
N ARG A 31 30.69 12.05 -6.11
CA ARG A 31 31.99 11.40 -6.39
C ARG A 31 32.99 11.61 -5.25
N SER A 32 32.78 12.63 -4.42
CA SER A 32 33.56 12.93 -3.22
C SER A 32 33.28 11.95 -2.07
N ASN A 33 32.03 11.50 -1.89
CA ASN A 33 31.68 10.61 -0.77
C ASN A 33 31.99 9.13 -0.99
N ILE A 34 32.17 8.66 -2.23
CA ILE A 34 32.66 7.30 -2.49
C ILE A 34 34.20 7.27 -2.42
N ALA A 35 34.88 8.33 -2.88
CA ALA A 35 36.31 8.52 -2.65
C ALA A 35 36.63 8.75 -1.15
N GLY A 36 35.74 9.42 -0.41
CA GLY A 36 35.80 9.66 1.03
C GLY A 36 35.48 8.43 1.89
N CYS A 37 34.57 7.57 1.43
CA CYS A 37 34.29 6.27 2.06
C CYS A 37 35.45 5.28 1.80
N SER A 38 36.03 5.30 0.59
CA SER A 38 37.23 4.52 0.24
C SER A 38 38.49 4.99 0.99
N THR A 39 38.68 6.32 1.17
CA THR A 39 39.81 6.88 1.93
C THR A 39 39.65 6.78 3.45
N LYS A 40 38.43 6.71 3.99
CA LYS A 40 38.21 6.37 5.40
C LYS A 40 38.40 4.89 5.70
N LEU A 41 38.15 3.99 4.74
CA LEU A 41 38.49 2.57 4.87
C LEU A 41 40.00 2.31 4.73
N THR A 42 40.74 3.11 3.96
CA THR A 42 42.22 3.01 3.87
C THR A 42 42.96 3.72 4.99
N LYS A 43 42.29 4.55 5.80
CA LYS A 43 42.84 5.10 7.05
C LYS A 43 42.63 4.20 8.28
N LEU A 44 42.44 2.91 8.07
CA LEU A 44 42.69 1.88 9.08
C LEU A 44 44.19 1.53 9.18
N PHE A 45 45.09 2.42 8.76
CA PHE A 45 46.45 2.41 9.29
C PHE A 45 46.39 2.91 10.73
N VAL A 46 46.29 1.95 11.64
CA VAL A 46 46.55 2.12 13.06
C VAL A 46 47.92 2.79 13.19
N VAL A 47 47.94 4.11 13.47
CA VAL A 47 49.15 4.76 13.98
C VAL A 47 49.30 4.25 15.40
N ASN A 48 50.12 3.23 15.51
CA ASN A 48 50.29 2.38 16.66
C ASN A 48 51.26 3.02 17.65
N ASN A 49 50.75 3.87 18.56
CA ASN A 49 51.51 4.24 19.75
C ASN A 49 51.27 3.27 20.93
N ASN A 50 50.36 2.29 20.79
CA ASN A 50 50.07 1.23 21.76
C ASN A 50 49.84 -0.09 21.02
N GLY A 51 50.87 -0.94 20.99
CA GLY A 51 51.06 -2.14 20.19
C GLY A 51 49.83 -3.00 19.86
N TYR A 52 49.02 -2.63 18.86
CA TYR A 52 48.11 -3.59 18.21
C TYR A 52 48.90 -4.52 17.29
N THR A 53 48.83 -5.81 17.57
CA THR A 53 49.52 -6.85 16.80
C THR A 53 48.71 -7.20 15.54
N LEU A 54 49.40 -7.64 14.48
CA LEU A 54 48.75 -8.03 13.22
C LEU A 54 47.69 -9.14 13.42
N ILE A 55 47.90 -10.00 14.42
CA ILE A 55 46.96 -11.06 14.78
C ILE A 55 45.68 -10.52 15.45
N GLU A 56 45.77 -9.49 16.28
CA GLU A 56 44.58 -8.84 16.87
C GLU A 56 43.71 -8.17 15.81
N ALA A 57 44.33 -7.58 14.77
CA ALA A 57 43.60 -7.00 13.64
C ALA A 57 42.85 -8.08 12.83
N VAL A 58 43.49 -9.24 12.60
CA VAL A 58 42.86 -10.38 11.89
C VAL A 58 41.71 -10.96 12.71
N ILE A 59 41.89 -11.12 14.02
CA ILE A 59 40.83 -11.62 14.93
C ILE A 59 39.66 -10.63 14.97
N ALA A 60 39.93 -9.32 15.07
CA ALA A 60 38.89 -8.29 15.05
C ALA A 60 38.07 -8.29 13.75
N ALA A 61 38.73 -8.40 12.60
CA ALA A 61 38.06 -8.50 11.30
C ALA A 61 37.18 -9.76 11.20
N MET A 62 37.65 -10.90 11.69
CA MET A 62 36.86 -12.14 11.73
C MET A 62 35.63 -12.02 12.62
N LEU A 63 35.75 -11.40 13.80
CA LEU A 63 34.62 -11.20 14.71
C LEU A 63 33.56 -10.27 14.11
N ILE A 64 33.97 -9.19 13.42
CA ILE A 64 33.05 -8.28 12.73
C ILE A 64 32.27 -9.03 11.64
N LEU A 65 32.94 -9.88 10.86
CA LEU A 65 32.28 -10.67 9.82
C LEU A 65 31.24 -11.65 10.41
N ILE A 66 31.60 -12.36 11.48
CA ILE A 66 30.69 -13.29 12.16
C ILE A 66 29.44 -12.56 12.68
N ILE A 67 29.62 -11.37 13.27
CA ILE A 67 28.50 -10.58 13.82
C ILE A 67 27.69 -9.88 12.72
N SER A 68 28.30 -9.56 11.57
CA SER A 68 27.62 -8.83 10.49
C SER A 68 26.54 -9.64 9.77
N VAL A 69 26.75 -10.95 9.57
CA VAL A 69 25.80 -11.83 8.87
C VAL A 69 24.40 -11.85 9.51
N PRO A 70 24.23 -12.11 10.82
CA PRO A 70 22.90 -12.09 11.44
C PRO A 70 22.29 -10.69 11.43
N PHE A 71 23.10 -9.63 11.52
CA PHE A 71 22.61 -8.25 11.53
C PHE A 71 22.07 -7.82 10.16
N ILE A 72 22.74 -8.21 9.07
CA ILE A 72 22.25 -7.97 7.70
C ILE A 72 20.91 -8.69 7.48
N ASN A 73 20.81 -9.95 7.91
CA ASN A 73 19.56 -10.71 7.81
C ASN A 73 18.43 -10.07 8.61
N PHE A 74 18.72 -9.54 9.80
CA PHE A 74 17.76 -8.80 10.62
C PHE A 74 17.28 -7.49 9.97
N ILE A 75 18.19 -6.70 9.39
CA ILE A 75 17.82 -5.48 8.66
C ILE A 75 16.94 -5.85 7.45
N ALA A 76 17.34 -6.86 6.68
CA ALA A 76 16.59 -7.30 5.52
C ALA A 76 15.18 -7.80 5.89
N SER A 77 15.04 -8.55 6.99
CA SER A 77 13.73 -9.01 7.46
C SER A 77 12.86 -7.86 7.96
N THR A 78 13.45 -6.89 8.66
CA THR A 78 12.74 -5.69 9.14
C THR A 78 12.25 -4.81 7.99
N LEU A 79 13.08 -4.63 6.96
CA LEU A 79 12.70 -3.88 5.75
C LEU A 79 11.55 -4.58 5.00
N LYS A 80 11.61 -5.91 4.85
CA LYS A 80 10.51 -6.68 4.26
C LYS A 80 9.23 -6.55 5.08
N ALA A 81 9.31 -6.71 6.40
CA ALA A 81 8.15 -6.56 7.29
C ALA A 81 7.51 -5.16 7.17
N ARG A 82 8.33 -4.11 7.09
CA ARG A 82 7.85 -2.74 6.88
C ARG A 82 7.15 -2.56 5.54
N ALA A 83 7.71 -3.09 4.46
CA ALA A 83 7.09 -3.02 3.14
C ALA A 83 5.72 -3.72 3.13
N ILE A 84 5.64 -4.91 3.73
CA ILE A 84 4.38 -5.67 3.86
C ILE A 84 3.34 -4.88 4.68
N ALA A 85 3.75 -4.28 5.79
CA ALA A 85 2.86 -3.46 6.60
C ALA A 85 2.34 -2.25 5.83
N GLN A 86 3.20 -1.59 5.05
CA GLN A 86 2.81 -0.46 4.21
C GLN A 86 1.81 -0.87 3.13
N GLU A 87 2.04 -1.99 2.44
CA GLU A 87 1.12 -2.51 1.42
C GLU A 87 -0.25 -2.84 2.00
N ARG A 88 -0.28 -3.46 3.19
CA ARG A 88 -1.53 -3.74 3.91
C ARG A 88 -2.27 -2.46 4.29
N LEU A 89 -1.58 -1.42 4.75
CA LEU A 89 -2.20 -0.13 5.10
C LEU A 89 -2.79 0.55 3.87
N VAL A 90 -2.10 0.51 2.73
CA VAL A 90 -2.63 1.04 1.46
C VAL A 90 -3.86 0.25 1.01
N ALA A 91 -3.82 -1.08 1.06
CA ALA A 91 -4.97 -1.92 0.72
C ALA A 91 -6.19 -1.62 1.62
N MET A 92 -5.96 -1.41 2.92
CA MET A 92 -7.01 -1.01 3.86
C MET A 92 -7.56 0.39 3.55
N SER A 93 -6.71 1.35 3.20
CA SER A 93 -7.13 2.68 2.77
C SER A 93 -8.03 2.63 1.54
N ILE A 94 -7.65 1.83 0.53
CA ILE A 94 -8.45 1.63 -0.69
C ILE A 94 -9.81 1.01 -0.35
N ALA A 95 -9.84 0.00 0.53
CA ALA A 95 -11.07 -0.64 0.95
C ALA A 95 -12.00 0.35 1.67
N VAL A 96 -11.47 1.17 2.59
CA VAL A 96 -12.22 2.22 3.29
C VAL A 96 -12.74 3.27 2.31
N GLU A 97 -11.90 3.78 1.42
CA GLU A 97 -12.30 4.78 0.42
C GLU A 97 -13.43 4.25 -0.48
N THR A 98 -13.37 2.98 -0.87
CA THR A 98 -14.41 2.33 -1.67
C THR A 98 -15.74 2.26 -0.90
N ILE A 99 -15.71 1.89 0.38
CA ILE A 99 -16.91 1.85 1.24
C ILE A 99 -17.49 3.25 1.46
N GLU A 100 -16.64 4.22 1.79
CA GLU A 100 -17.04 5.61 1.98
C GLU A 100 -17.66 6.18 0.71
N GLU A 101 -17.10 5.85 -0.45
CA GLU A 101 -17.65 6.27 -1.72
C GLU A 101 -19.05 5.68 -1.95
N ILE A 102 -19.23 4.37 -1.77
CA ILE A 102 -20.54 3.71 -1.87
C ILE A 102 -21.54 4.38 -0.92
N SER A 103 -21.16 4.62 0.32
CA SER A 103 -22.00 5.28 1.32
C SER A 103 -22.36 6.72 0.95
N SER A 104 -21.42 7.49 0.39
CA SER A 104 -21.60 8.92 0.10
C SER A 104 -22.65 9.22 -0.97
N VAL A 105 -22.92 8.24 -1.84
CA VAL A 105 -23.87 8.36 -2.96
C VAL A 105 -25.20 7.64 -2.70
N GLN A 106 -25.34 6.99 -1.54
CA GLN A 106 -26.60 6.40 -1.07
C GLN A 106 -27.69 7.47 -0.98
N GLY A 107 -28.90 7.16 -1.46
CA GLY A 107 -30.02 8.09 -1.52
C GLY A 107 -29.95 9.11 -2.67
N LYS A 108 -28.90 9.05 -3.51
CA LYS A 108 -28.71 9.95 -4.67
C LYS A 108 -28.48 9.18 -5.96
N ALA A 109 -27.47 8.31 -5.96
CA ALA A 109 -27.08 7.52 -7.11
C ALA A 109 -27.61 6.07 -7.04
N TRP A 110 -27.90 5.59 -5.83
CA TRP A 110 -28.55 4.32 -5.60
C TRP A 110 -29.43 4.37 -4.35
N ASN A 111 -30.54 3.65 -4.38
CA ASN A 111 -31.50 3.48 -3.28
C ASN A 111 -31.74 2.00 -2.95
N ASP A 112 -31.59 1.13 -3.95
CA ASP A 112 -31.72 -0.33 -3.84
C ASP A 112 -30.45 -1.03 -4.36
N ILE A 113 -30.46 -2.36 -4.26
CA ILE A 113 -29.34 -3.21 -4.68
C ILE A 113 -29.10 -3.12 -6.19
N ASP A 114 -30.15 -3.09 -7.01
CA ASP A 114 -30.04 -3.06 -8.47
C ASP A 114 -29.41 -1.76 -8.96
N GLU A 115 -29.78 -0.62 -8.37
CA GLU A 115 -29.17 0.68 -8.63
C GLU A 115 -27.71 0.73 -8.16
N LEU A 116 -27.38 0.09 -7.04
CA LEU A 116 -26.00 -0.04 -6.58
C LEU A 116 -25.16 -0.85 -7.57
N VAL A 117 -25.68 -1.98 -8.05
CA VAL A 117 -25.01 -2.80 -9.08
C VAL A 117 -24.79 -2.00 -10.36
N SER A 118 -25.79 -1.25 -10.81
CA SER A 118 -25.70 -0.36 -11.97
C SER A 118 -24.65 0.74 -11.77
N TRP A 119 -24.57 1.30 -10.56
CA TRP A 119 -23.55 2.30 -10.22
C TRP A 119 -22.13 1.72 -10.20
N VAL A 120 -21.95 0.53 -9.62
CA VAL A 120 -20.66 -0.17 -9.54
C VAL A 120 -20.14 -0.58 -10.92
N THR A 121 -21.03 -1.10 -11.77
CA THR A 121 -20.71 -1.54 -13.14
C THR A 121 -20.70 -0.40 -14.17
N GLY A 122 -21.23 0.77 -13.79
CA GLY A 122 -21.33 1.94 -14.63
C GLY A 122 -19.99 2.45 -15.16
N THR A 123 -20.05 3.22 -16.25
CA THR A 123 -18.89 3.66 -17.03
C THR A 123 -17.83 4.42 -16.23
N ASN A 124 -18.20 5.00 -15.09
CA ASN A 124 -17.29 5.76 -14.23
C ASN A 124 -16.50 4.88 -13.24
N LYS A 125 -17.07 3.74 -12.85
CA LYS A 125 -16.49 2.84 -11.85
C LYS A 125 -15.83 1.63 -12.48
N SER A 126 -16.43 1.12 -13.56
CA SER A 126 -15.86 0.10 -14.43
C SER A 126 -15.47 -1.19 -13.71
N PHE A 127 -16.23 -1.57 -12.68
CA PHE A 127 -16.08 -2.90 -12.11
C PHE A 127 -16.71 -3.94 -13.05
N ILE A 128 -16.06 -5.09 -13.15
CA ILE A 128 -16.44 -6.21 -14.03
C ILE A 128 -17.02 -7.31 -13.15
N ASN A 129 -18.17 -7.87 -13.52
CA ASN A 129 -18.74 -9.01 -12.82
C ASN A 129 -17.85 -10.26 -13.02
N THR A 130 -17.55 -11.02 -11.97
CA THR A 130 -16.69 -12.22 -12.03
C THR A 130 -17.37 -13.45 -12.64
N GLY A 131 -18.68 -13.39 -12.90
CA GLY A 131 -19.52 -14.52 -13.31
C GLY A 131 -20.19 -15.23 -12.13
N ASP A 132 -19.74 -14.97 -10.91
CA ASP A 132 -20.48 -15.27 -9.68
C ASP A 132 -21.42 -14.10 -9.42
N SER A 133 -22.71 -14.38 -9.32
CA SER A 133 -23.84 -13.45 -9.50
C SER A 133 -23.61 -12.05 -8.90
N ASN A 134 -22.98 -11.96 -7.73
CA ASN A 134 -22.93 -10.73 -6.95
C ASN A 134 -21.51 -10.24 -6.62
N THR A 135 -20.47 -10.76 -7.30
CA THR A 135 -19.09 -10.30 -7.12
C THR A 135 -18.61 -9.48 -8.31
N TYR A 136 -18.07 -8.31 -8.02
CA TYR A 136 -17.58 -7.34 -8.98
C TYR A 136 -16.13 -7.01 -8.69
N TYR A 137 -15.27 -6.91 -9.70
CA TYR A 137 -13.86 -6.62 -9.49
C TYR A 137 -13.32 -5.52 -10.39
N LYS A 138 -12.29 -4.83 -9.91
CA LYS A 138 -11.54 -3.82 -10.65
C LYS A 138 -10.06 -3.98 -10.38
N ASN A 139 -9.27 -3.98 -11.45
CA ASN A 139 -7.82 -3.95 -11.37
C ASN A 139 -7.34 -2.50 -11.36
N ASP A 140 -6.63 -2.11 -10.30
CA ASP A 140 -6.01 -0.80 -10.14
C ASP A 140 -4.49 -0.96 -9.97
N GLY A 141 -3.85 -1.35 -11.08
CA GLY A 141 -2.41 -1.60 -11.13
C GLY A 141 -2.00 -2.80 -10.30
N LYS A 142 -1.41 -2.55 -9.12
CA LYS A 142 -0.94 -3.61 -8.19
C LYS A 142 -2.06 -4.20 -7.34
N TYR A 143 -3.18 -3.50 -7.22
CA TYR A 143 -4.29 -3.87 -6.35
C TYR A 143 -5.46 -4.39 -7.18
N THR A 144 -6.10 -5.46 -6.73
CA THR A 144 -7.39 -5.89 -7.27
C THR A 144 -8.44 -5.70 -6.19
N ILE A 145 -9.43 -4.86 -6.48
CA ILE A 145 -10.54 -4.54 -5.59
C ILE A 145 -11.71 -5.44 -6.00
N PHE A 146 -12.27 -6.17 -5.06
CA PHE A 146 -13.48 -6.97 -5.20
C PHE A 146 -14.57 -6.34 -4.33
N ILE A 147 -15.79 -6.28 -4.86
CA ILE A 147 -16.99 -5.88 -4.17
C ILE A 147 -17.95 -7.05 -4.28
N LEU A 148 -18.23 -7.70 -3.16
CA LEU A 148 -19.32 -8.66 -3.04
C LEU A 148 -20.52 -7.93 -2.45
N ILE A 149 -21.66 -8.01 -3.11
CA ILE A 149 -22.93 -7.52 -2.59
C ILE A 149 -23.72 -8.76 -2.15
N ASP A 150 -23.89 -8.95 -0.85
CA ASP A 150 -24.69 -10.06 -0.36
C ASP A 150 -26.18 -9.68 -0.46
N GLU A 151 -26.87 -10.34 -1.39
CA GLU A 151 -28.31 -10.20 -1.60
C GLU A 151 -29.10 -11.03 -0.59
N GLU A 152 -28.46 -11.96 0.13
CA GLU A 152 -29.09 -12.62 1.27
C GLU A 152 -29.20 -11.62 2.42
N GLN A 153 -30.38 -11.00 2.53
CA GLN A 153 -30.72 -10.09 3.62
C GLN A 153 -30.34 -10.71 4.99
N PRO A 154 -29.71 -9.93 5.89
CA PRO A 154 -29.19 -10.46 7.14
C PRO A 154 -30.32 -11.03 7.99
N LYS A 155 -30.07 -12.22 8.56
CA LYS A 155 -31.03 -12.96 9.41
C LYS A 155 -30.74 -12.66 10.87
N LYS A 156 -31.78 -12.38 11.65
CA LYS A 156 -31.71 -12.31 13.11
C LYS A 156 -31.42 -13.70 13.70
N GLU A 157 -31.08 -13.75 15.00
CA GLU A 157 -30.85 -15.02 15.73
C GLU A 157 -32.06 -15.98 15.71
N ASP A 158 -33.26 -15.45 15.48
CA ASP A 158 -34.51 -16.21 15.32
C ASP A 158 -34.76 -16.70 13.87
N GLY A 159 -33.85 -16.42 12.94
CA GLY A 159 -33.97 -16.73 11.53
C GLY A 159 -34.87 -15.78 10.73
N ALA A 160 -35.43 -14.74 11.37
CA ALA A 160 -36.23 -13.73 10.67
C ALA A 160 -35.33 -12.80 9.85
N VAL A 161 -35.70 -12.62 8.58
CA VAL A 161 -34.99 -11.75 7.66
C VAL A 161 -35.22 -10.28 8.02
N VAL A 162 -34.17 -9.46 7.99
CA VAL A 162 -34.29 -8.02 8.17
C VAL A 162 -34.46 -7.35 6.81
N GLU A 163 -35.70 -6.98 6.50
CA GLU A 163 -36.05 -6.33 5.24
C GLU A 163 -35.35 -4.98 5.05
N GLY A 164 -34.89 -4.73 3.82
CA GLY A 164 -34.27 -3.47 3.39
C GLY A 164 -32.84 -3.27 3.90
N ILE A 165 -32.15 -4.34 4.30
CA ILE A 165 -30.73 -4.29 4.68
C ILE A 165 -29.97 -5.32 3.86
N PHE A 166 -28.76 -4.97 3.41
CA PHE A 166 -27.87 -5.88 2.69
C PHE A 166 -26.41 -5.64 3.10
N GLU A 167 -25.56 -6.63 2.86
CA GLU A 167 -24.14 -6.54 3.23
C GLU A 167 -23.29 -6.27 1.99
N VAL A 168 -22.26 -5.45 2.15
CA VAL A 168 -21.26 -5.20 1.11
C VAL A 168 -19.89 -5.52 1.68
N ILE A 169 -19.20 -6.45 1.03
CA ILE A 169 -17.84 -6.86 1.38
C ILE A 169 -16.88 -6.33 0.32
N VAL A 170 -15.99 -5.43 0.72
CA VAL A 170 -14.91 -4.93 -0.13
C VAL A 170 -13.62 -5.66 0.23
N THR A 171 -13.10 -6.44 -0.71
CA THR A 171 -11.85 -7.20 -0.56
C THR A 171 -10.79 -6.63 -1.50
N VAL A 172 -9.65 -6.21 -0.96
CA VAL A 172 -8.52 -5.70 -1.74
C VAL A 172 -7.37 -6.69 -1.69
N LYS A 173 -7.05 -7.31 -2.83
CA LYS A 173 -5.87 -8.14 -3.02
C LYS A 173 -4.68 -7.27 -3.38
N TYR A 174 -3.55 -7.44 -2.66
CA TYR A 174 -2.34 -6.63 -2.83
C TYR A 174 -1.06 -7.47 -2.99
N ASP A 175 -1.18 -8.79 -2.89
CA ASP A 175 -0.16 -9.79 -3.18
C ASP A 175 -0.87 -11.12 -3.55
N THR A 176 -0.14 -12.09 -4.11
CA THR A 176 -0.70 -13.35 -4.65
C THR A 176 -1.59 -14.09 -3.63
N ASP A 177 -1.21 -14.03 -2.34
CA ASP A 177 -1.90 -14.72 -1.24
C ASP A 177 -2.33 -13.77 -0.12
N ARG A 178 -2.44 -12.46 -0.38
CA ARG A 178 -2.78 -11.48 0.66
C ARG A 178 -3.88 -10.54 0.26
N GLU A 179 -4.83 -10.42 1.16
CA GLU A 179 -6.00 -9.56 1.02
C GLU A 179 -6.39 -8.88 2.33
N VAL A 180 -7.11 -7.78 2.19
CA VAL A 180 -7.83 -7.13 3.29
C VAL A 180 -9.29 -7.11 2.88
N SER A 181 -10.17 -7.59 3.75
CA SER A 181 -11.61 -7.54 3.55
C SER A 181 -12.24 -6.65 4.62
N LEU A 182 -13.10 -5.74 4.18
CA LEU A 182 -13.95 -4.93 5.02
C LEU A 182 -15.41 -5.24 4.70
N LEU A 183 -16.19 -5.52 5.74
CA LEU A 183 -17.62 -5.74 5.64
C LEU A 183 -18.33 -4.53 6.21
N THR A 184 -19.33 -4.05 5.47
CA THR A 184 -20.24 -2.99 5.92
C THR A 184 -21.67 -3.38 5.59
N VAL A 185 -22.61 -2.83 6.33
CA VAL A 185 -24.04 -3.10 6.18
C VAL A 185 -24.72 -1.84 5.73
N PHE A 186 -25.48 -1.93 4.64
CA PHE A 186 -26.24 -0.82 4.07
C PHE A 186 -27.74 -1.06 4.19
N ARG A 187 -28.49 0.04 4.13
CA ARG A 187 -29.94 0.04 4.16
C ARG A 187 -30.48 0.57 2.84
N GLU A 188 -31.49 -0.06 2.28
CA GLU A 188 -32.27 0.51 1.19
C GLU A 188 -33.00 1.78 1.68
N VAL A 189 -33.09 2.80 0.83
CA VAL A 189 -33.58 4.15 1.19
C VAL A 189 -34.82 4.54 0.40
#